data_AF-A0A962TTJ8-F1
#
_entry.id   AF-A0A962TTJ8-F1
#
_cell.length_a   1.000
_cell.length_b   1.000
_cell.length_c   1.000
_cell.angle_alpha   90.00
_cell.angle_beta   90.00
_cell.angle_gamma   90.00
#
_symmetry.space_group_name_H-M   'P 1'
#
loop_
_entity.id
_entity.type
_entity.pdbx_description
1 polymer ?
#
loop_
_entity_poly.entity_id
_entity_poly.type
_entity_poly.pdbx_seq_one_letter_code
_entity_poly.pdbx_strand_id
1 'polypeptide(L)'
;MTNKNNFERPWNEMRDWQNDDLLISSTARETFQNAHPKAFEVLDWPELRAYFMEHEKQANKYKHFTRHSGHLAVISAFIALIGPNLLMALNLSTTWHTALGLIIFLAASLTLFLSLTQLLNGKNKKIWMASRFKTETIRRFFYQFLLQNFECAAAAMTNQEKLDELREKQQKAFSALQLEYLSNPQDCLLNMLSQNNSYHVPIWLSQKWTDKTIPKDIPEEFQENAELLLDILRQKRLDVQYTYSLKKLEGAKLSLQKKVHILKASFVFLALLLMGCVAVLGFQSAFFNPADLMPISFCIGVLSTLIVTLQMYERGCNMESEKDRMSWFNSSVDRLRSRYINTENTDEKLGILIEFEELVYQEMVHFFTYEDRIIFIAI
;
A
#
# COMPACT_ATOMS: atom_id res chain seq x y z
N MET A 1 27.29 24.83 -10.36
CA MET A 1 26.69 23.51 -10.04
C MET A 1 26.83 23.29 -8.55
N THR A 2 25.87 23.80 -7.77
CA THR A 2 25.88 23.73 -6.31
C THR A 2 25.27 22.42 -5.86
N ASN A 3 26.11 21.58 -5.27
CA ASN A 3 25.73 20.35 -4.61
C ASN A 3 24.82 20.73 -3.41
N LYS A 4 23.51 20.67 -3.62
CA LYS A 4 22.53 20.85 -2.54
C LYS A 4 22.73 19.69 -1.59
N ASN A 5 23.25 20.00 -0.40
CA ASN A 5 23.30 19.11 0.75
C ASN A 5 21.98 18.35 0.91
N ASN A 6 21.94 17.13 0.38
CA ASN A 6 20.98 16.11 0.75
C ASN A 6 21.34 15.75 2.18
N PHE A 7 20.71 16.43 3.14
CA PHE A 7 20.42 15.77 4.41
C PHE A 7 19.56 14.55 4.05
N GLU A 8 20.23 13.43 3.80
CA GLU A 8 19.61 12.11 3.70
C GLU A 8 18.78 11.96 4.96
N ARG A 9 17.46 12.05 4.83
CA ARG A 9 16.55 11.83 5.96
C ARG A 9 16.45 10.31 6.07
N PRO A 10 17.09 9.65 7.05
CA PRO A 10 17.14 8.18 7.14
C PRO A 10 15.79 7.54 7.55
N TRP A 11 14.69 8.31 7.49
CA TRP A 11 13.44 7.96 8.15
C TRP A 11 12.41 7.33 7.21
N ASN A 12 12.68 7.23 5.90
CA ASN A 12 11.79 6.55 4.96
C ASN A 12 12.50 6.07 3.69
N GLU A 13 13.22 4.94 3.76
CA GLU A 13 13.86 4.29 2.61
C GLU A 13 12.87 3.95 1.48
N MET A 14 11.58 3.87 1.79
CA MET A 14 10.52 3.66 0.81
C MET A 14 10.12 4.94 0.05
N ARG A 15 10.58 6.12 0.48
CA ARG A 15 10.26 7.40 -0.18
C ARG A 15 10.85 7.47 -1.58
N ASP A 16 12.06 6.93 -1.73
CA ASP A 16 12.82 6.94 -2.98
C ASP A 16 12.76 5.58 -3.68
N TRP A 17 11.84 4.69 -3.26
CA TRP A 17 11.59 3.43 -3.94
C TRP A 17 11.04 3.69 -5.35
N GLN A 18 11.89 3.53 -6.35
CA GLN A 18 11.49 3.55 -7.74
C GLN A 18 11.01 2.15 -8.10
N ASN A 19 9.70 2.00 -8.27
CA ASN A 19 9.16 0.77 -8.83
C ASN A 19 9.39 0.80 -10.35
N ASP A 20 10.56 0.33 -10.78
CA ASP A 20 10.98 0.32 -12.18
C ASP A 20 10.55 -0.94 -12.93
N ASP A 21 9.54 -1.64 -12.42
CA ASP A 21 8.94 -2.84 -13.03
C ASP A 21 8.31 -2.55 -14.41
N LEU A 22 7.93 -1.31 -14.69
CA LEU A 22 7.42 -0.84 -15.99
C LEU A 22 8.36 0.16 -16.70
N LEU A 23 9.63 0.22 -16.28
CA LEU A 23 10.63 1.13 -16.84
C LEU A 23 10.15 2.60 -16.87
N ILE A 24 9.62 3.06 -15.74
CA ILE A 24 8.95 4.37 -15.64
C ILE A 24 9.94 5.52 -15.82
N SER A 25 11.09 5.46 -15.13
CA SER A 25 12.09 6.53 -15.18
C SER A 25 12.95 6.43 -16.45
N SER A 26 13.46 7.57 -16.93
CA SER A 26 14.42 7.58 -18.05
C SER A 26 15.71 6.85 -17.68
N THR A 27 16.21 7.04 -16.47
CA THR A 27 17.41 6.37 -15.97
C THR A 27 17.25 4.85 -15.92
N ALA A 28 16.10 4.34 -15.46
CA ALA A 28 15.83 2.91 -15.48
C ALA A 28 15.75 2.35 -16.91
N ARG A 29 15.18 3.12 -17.86
CA ARG A 29 15.16 2.75 -19.28
C ARG A 29 16.56 2.68 -19.88
N GLU A 30 17.36 3.73 -19.71
CA GLU A 30 18.74 3.79 -20.21
C GLU A 30 19.58 2.65 -19.61
N THR A 31 19.49 2.45 -18.30
CA THR A 31 20.20 1.36 -17.62
C THR A 31 19.77 -0.01 -18.13
N PHE A 32 18.46 -0.21 -18.32
CA PHE A 32 17.91 -1.47 -18.81
C PHE A 32 18.25 -1.73 -20.28
N GLN A 33 18.20 -0.71 -21.14
CA GLN A 33 18.58 -0.79 -22.55
C GLN A 33 20.05 -1.18 -22.72
N ASN A 34 20.94 -0.59 -21.90
CA ASN A 34 22.36 -0.91 -21.92
C ASN A 34 22.63 -2.34 -21.44
N ALA A 35 21.91 -2.81 -20.42
CA ALA A 35 22.10 -4.15 -19.86
C ALA A 35 21.47 -5.26 -20.72
N HIS A 36 20.32 -4.99 -21.36
CA HIS A 36 19.53 -5.99 -22.09
C HIS A 36 18.99 -5.42 -23.42
N PRO A 37 19.87 -5.06 -24.37
CA PRO A 37 19.46 -4.38 -25.60
C PRO A 37 18.45 -5.18 -26.43
N LYS A 38 18.58 -6.52 -26.47
CA LYS A 38 17.65 -7.41 -27.17
C LYS A 38 16.24 -7.43 -26.55
N ALA A 39 16.15 -7.37 -25.22
CA ALA A 39 14.88 -7.43 -24.49
C ALA A 39 14.20 -6.07 -24.37
N PHE A 40 14.96 -4.97 -24.54
CA PHE A 40 14.46 -3.61 -24.38
C PHE A 40 13.24 -3.32 -25.26
N GLU A 41 13.31 -3.62 -26.56
CA GLU A 41 12.22 -3.34 -27.51
C GLU A 41 10.94 -4.16 -27.24
N VAL A 42 11.08 -5.32 -26.59
CA VAL A 42 9.98 -6.20 -26.20
C VAL A 42 9.28 -5.70 -24.93
N LEU A 43 10.07 -5.17 -23.98
CA LEU A 43 9.60 -4.76 -22.66
C LEU A 43 9.28 -3.26 -22.55
N ASP A 44 9.82 -2.42 -23.44
CA ASP A 44 9.48 -1.01 -23.49
C ASP A 44 8.12 -0.79 -24.14
N TRP A 45 7.13 -0.42 -23.33
CA TRP A 45 5.78 -0.12 -23.79
C TRP A 45 5.37 1.32 -23.41
N PRO A 46 5.69 2.32 -24.25
CA PRO A 46 5.51 3.72 -23.92
C PRO A 46 4.05 4.13 -23.68
N GLU A 47 3.11 3.61 -24.47
CA GLU A 47 1.68 3.90 -24.33
C GLU A 47 1.13 3.42 -22.99
N LEU A 48 1.45 2.17 -22.61
CA LEU A 48 1.03 1.58 -21.34
C LEU A 48 1.62 2.36 -20.16
N ARG A 49 2.90 2.73 -20.25
CA ARG A 49 3.58 3.53 -19.21
C ARG A 49 2.98 4.93 -19.07
N ALA A 50 2.68 5.61 -20.17
CA ALA A 50 2.03 6.92 -20.14
C ALA A 50 0.67 6.84 -19.44
N TYR A 51 -0.13 5.83 -19.78
CA TYR A 51 -1.42 5.58 -19.15
C TYR A 51 -1.28 5.22 -17.66
N PHE A 52 -0.30 4.39 -17.29
CA PHE A 52 0.02 4.07 -15.90
C PHE A 52 0.33 5.34 -15.09
N MET A 53 1.17 6.22 -15.63
CA MET A 53 1.63 7.43 -14.93
C MET A 53 0.53 8.44 -14.67
N GLU A 54 -0.45 8.54 -15.57
CA GLU A 54 -1.64 9.36 -15.36
C GLU A 54 -2.39 8.94 -14.08
N HIS A 55 -2.67 7.64 -13.95
CA HIS A 55 -3.42 7.10 -12.81
C HIS A 55 -2.60 7.04 -11.53
N GLU A 56 -1.29 6.78 -11.60
CA GLU A 56 -0.40 6.75 -10.42
C GLU A 56 -0.28 8.15 -9.78
N LYS A 57 -0.18 9.20 -10.59
CA LYS A 57 -0.17 10.59 -10.09
C LYS A 57 -1.48 10.92 -9.38
N GLN A 58 -2.61 10.50 -9.94
CA GLN A 58 -3.92 10.68 -9.31
C GLN A 58 -4.03 9.89 -8.00
N ALA A 59 -3.66 8.61 -8.01
CA ALA A 59 -3.69 7.74 -6.83
C ALA A 59 -2.86 8.34 -5.68
N ASN A 60 -1.63 8.79 -5.95
CA ASN A 60 -0.77 9.37 -4.92
C ASN A 60 -1.32 10.69 -4.37
N LYS A 61 -1.86 11.56 -5.23
CA LYS A 61 -2.49 12.82 -4.80
C LYS A 61 -3.62 12.55 -3.79
N TYR A 62 -4.56 11.67 -4.13
CA TYR A 62 -5.71 11.41 -3.26
C TYR A 62 -5.35 10.56 -2.03
N LYS A 63 -4.36 9.67 -2.12
CA LYS A 63 -3.79 8.96 -0.96
C LYS A 63 -3.24 9.93 0.07
N HIS A 64 -2.42 10.89 -0.36
CA HIS A 64 -1.86 11.88 0.55
C HIS A 64 -2.95 12.74 1.17
N PHE A 65 -3.91 13.22 0.38
CA PHE A 65 -5.03 14.01 0.89
C PHE A 65 -5.79 13.26 1.99
N THR A 66 -6.25 12.04 1.70
CA THR A 66 -7.02 11.22 2.66
C THR A 66 -6.24 10.96 3.96
N ARG A 67 -4.94 10.63 3.86
CA ARG A 67 -4.10 10.37 5.04
C ARG A 67 -3.82 11.63 5.87
N HIS A 68 -3.58 12.77 5.22
CA HIS A 68 -3.36 14.02 5.95
C HIS A 68 -4.63 14.47 6.67
N SER A 69 -5.80 14.36 6.04
CA SER A 69 -7.09 14.63 6.70
C SER A 69 -7.33 13.70 7.89
N GLY A 70 -7.01 12.41 7.77
CA GLY A 70 -7.08 11.45 8.88
C GLY A 70 -6.16 11.82 10.05
N HIS A 71 -4.89 12.16 9.78
CA HIS A 71 -3.97 12.59 10.83
C HIS A 71 -4.41 13.89 11.51
N LEU A 72 -4.88 14.87 10.73
CA LEU A 72 -5.38 16.14 11.29
C LEU A 72 -6.62 15.92 12.16
N ALA A 73 -7.51 15.00 11.78
CA ALA A 73 -8.66 14.64 12.60
C ALA A 73 -8.23 14.02 13.94
N VAL A 74 -7.29 13.08 13.93
CA VAL A 74 -6.78 12.44 15.16
C VAL A 74 -6.08 13.45 16.07
N ILE A 75 -5.23 14.34 15.52
CA ILE A 75 -4.53 15.37 16.29
C ILE A 75 -5.54 16.36 16.90
N SER A 76 -6.54 16.77 16.12
CA SER A 76 -7.58 17.70 16.59
C SER A 76 -8.44 17.07 17.68
N ALA A 77 -8.78 15.78 17.54
CA ALA A 77 -9.52 15.02 18.55
C ALA A 77 -8.73 14.94 19.86
N PHE A 78 -7.43 14.64 19.76
CA PHE A 78 -6.54 14.61 20.92
C PHE A 78 -6.52 15.95 21.66
N ILE A 79 -6.36 17.07 20.95
CA ILE A 79 -6.38 18.42 21.54
C ILE A 79 -7.73 18.70 22.20
N ALA A 80 -8.83 18.35 21.53
CA ALA A 80 -10.19 18.56 22.03
C ALA A 80 -10.46 17.78 23.33
N LEU A 81 -9.94 16.55 23.44
CA LEU A 81 -10.13 15.68 24.59
C LEU A 81 -9.21 16.03 25.78
N ILE A 82 -7.95 16.37 25.51
CA ILE A 82 -7.01 16.72 26.59
C ILE A 82 -7.23 18.13 27.14
N GLY A 83 -7.73 19.04 26.30
CA GLY A 83 -7.87 20.45 26.64
C GLY A 83 -8.71 20.75 27.89
N PRO A 84 -9.91 20.16 28.08
CA PRO A 84 -10.72 20.37 29.28
C PRO A 84 -9.99 19.95 30.56
N ASN A 85 -9.25 18.84 30.52
CA ASN A 85 -8.42 18.38 31.63
C ASN A 85 -7.35 19.44 31.96
N LEU A 86 -6.69 20.00 30.93
CA LEU A 86 -5.66 21.02 31.10
C LEU A 86 -6.23 22.32 31.68
N LEU A 87 -7.40 22.75 31.21
CA LEU A 87 -8.10 23.94 31.74
C LEU A 87 -8.44 23.78 33.22
N MET A 88 -8.91 22.61 33.65
CA MET A 88 -9.24 22.36 35.06
C MET A 88 -8.00 22.31 35.96
N ALA A 89 -6.89 21.78 35.45
CA ALA A 89 -5.67 21.60 36.24
C ALA A 89 -4.84 22.88 36.40
N LEU A 90 -4.95 23.82 35.45
CA LEU A 90 -4.16 25.05 35.45
C LEU A 90 -4.98 26.22 36.02
N ASN A 91 -4.47 26.87 37.06
CA ASN A 91 -5.07 28.09 37.62
C ASN A 91 -4.73 29.32 36.74
N LEU A 92 -5.25 29.33 35.51
CA LEU A 92 -4.99 30.38 34.53
C LEU A 92 -5.85 31.63 34.79
N SER A 93 -5.41 32.79 34.28
CA SER A 93 -6.28 33.97 34.26
C SER A 93 -7.50 33.76 33.36
N THR A 94 -8.56 34.54 33.54
CA THR A 94 -9.79 34.47 32.72
C THR A 94 -9.50 34.60 31.22
N THR A 95 -8.54 35.46 30.84
CA THR A 95 -8.15 35.65 29.42
C THR A 95 -7.57 34.38 28.82
N TRP A 96 -6.67 33.69 29.53
CA TRP A 96 -6.06 32.44 29.05
C TRP A 96 -7.05 31.28 29.05
N HIS A 97 -7.93 31.20 30.05
CA HIS A 97 -9.04 30.24 30.06
C HIS A 97 -9.91 30.38 28.81
N THR A 98 -10.35 31.60 28.48
CA THR A 98 -11.17 31.86 27.28
C THR A 98 -10.42 31.53 26.00
N ALA A 99 -9.14 31.89 25.89
CA ALA A 99 -8.33 31.61 24.71
C ALA A 99 -8.13 30.10 24.47
N LEU A 100 -7.78 29.34 25.51
CA LEU A 100 -7.64 27.88 25.42
C LEU A 100 -8.99 27.21 25.17
N GLY A 101 -10.07 27.68 25.82
CA GLY A 101 -11.43 27.20 25.57
C GLY A 101 -11.82 27.36 24.10
N LEU A 102 -11.47 28.49 23.47
CA LEU A 102 -11.69 28.71 22.04
C LEU A 102 -10.88 27.73 21.17
N ILE A 103 -9.61 27.47 21.50
CA ILE A 103 -8.79 26.49 20.77
C ILE A 103 -9.39 25.09 20.85
N ILE A 104 -9.84 24.67 22.03
CA ILE A 104 -10.48 23.37 22.25
C ILE A 104 -11.76 23.26 21.44
N PHE A 105 -12.60 24.29 21.47
CA PHE A 105 -13.83 24.35 20.68
C PHE A 105 -13.56 24.25 19.17
N LEU A 106 -12.56 24.98 18.67
CA LEU A 106 -12.15 24.92 17.27
C LEU A 106 -11.59 23.54 16.89
N ALA A 107 -10.80 22.91 17.77
CA ALA A 107 -10.28 21.56 17.55
C ALA A 107 -11.39 20.50 17.53
N ALA A 108 -12.37 20.60 18.43
CA ALA A 108 -13.55 19.72 18.45
C ALA A 108 -14.40 19.91 17.18
N SER A 109 -14.66 21.16 16.80
CA SER A 109 -15.40 21.49 15.58
C SER A 109 -14.70 20.99 14.32
N LEU A 110 -13.37 21.14 14.25
CA LEU A 110 -12.56 20.66 13.14
C LEU A 110 -12.57 19.13 13.07
N THR A 111 -12.49 18.44 14.21
CA THR A 111 -12.61 16.98 14.28
C THR A 111 -13.94 16.52 13.71
N LEU A 112 -15.05 17.09 14.20
CA LEU A 112 -16.39 16.76 13.71
C LEU A 112 -16.52 17.03 12.21
N PHE A 113 -16.04 18.19 11.74
CA PHE A 113 -16.07 18.54 10.32
C PHE A 113 -15.26 17.55 9.47
N LEU A 114 -14.04 17.19 9.88
CA LEU A 114 -13.20 16.23 9.15
C LEU A 114 -13.80 14.82 9.17
N SER A 115 -14.36 14.37 10.29
CA SER A 115 -15.00 13.05 10.39
C SER A 115 -16.30 12.98 9.57
N LEU A 116 -17.14 14.02 9.61
CA LEU A 116 -18.35 14.10 8.78
C LEU A 116 -18.02 14.17 7.30
N THR A 117 -17.02 14.97 6.90
CA THR A 117 -16.61 15.03 5.50
C THR A 117 -16.02 13.70 5.02
N GLN A 118 -15.31 12.95 5.85
CA GLN A 118 -14.85 11.61 5.46
C GLN A 118 -16.01 10.60 5.36
N LEU A 119 -16.99 10.69 6.25
CA LEU A 119 -18.16 9.80 6.26
C LEU A 119 -19.11 10.09 5.09
N LEU A 120 -19.40 11.36 4.83
CA LEU A 120 -20.33 11.80 3.78
C LEU A 120 -19.67 11.87 2.41
N ASN A 121 -18.41 12.30 2.34
CA ASN A 121 -17.66 12.51 1.10
C ASN A 121 -16.52 11.49 0.94
N GLY A 122 -16.85 10.20 1.04
CA GLY A 122 -15.97 9.10 0.64
C GLY A 122 -15.48 9.15 -0.83
N LYS A 123 -15.87 10.17 -1.61
CA LYS A 123 -15.44 10.43 -2.99
C LYS A 123 -13.93 10.42 -3.16
N ASN A 124 -13.16 11.05 -2.28
CA ASN A 124 -11.70 11.08 -2.40
C ASN A 124 -11.07 9.70 -2.21
N LYS A 125 -11.58 8.93 -1.23
CA LYS A 125 -11.18 7.53 -1.03
C LYS A 125 -11.57 6.67 -2.22
N LYS A 126 -12.79 6.82 -2.75
CA LYS A 126 -13.26 6.12 -3.96
C LYS A 126 -12.39 6.42 -5.18
N ILE A 127 -12.02 7.68 -5.40
CA ILE A 127 -11.11 8.07 -6.49
C ILE A 127 -9.74 7.44 -6.27
N TRP A 128 -9.18 7.53 -5.06
CA TRP A 128 -7.90 6.90 -4.74
C TRP A 128 -7.92 5.39 -5.01
N MET A 129 -8.92 4.67 -4.50
CA MET A 129 -9.07 3.22 -4.67
C MET A 129 -9.23 2.85 -6.15
N ALA A 130 -10.05 3.58 -6.90
CA ALA A 130 -10.23 3.36 -8.34
C ALA A 130 -8.94 3.61 -9.13
N SER A 131 -8.23 4.72 -8.88
CA SER A 131 -6.94 4.99 -9.53
C SER A 131 -5.89 3.94 -9.16
N ARG A 132 -5.85 3.50 -7.89
CA ARG A 132 -4.92 2.43 -7.47
C ARG A 132 -5.25 1.10 -8.13
N PHE A 133 -6.53 0.76 -8.22
CA PHE A 133 -7.00 -0.44 -8.91
C PHE A 133 -6.58 -0.43 -10.38
N LYS A 134 -6.72 0.71 -11.07
CA LYS A 134 -6.20 0.88 -12.44
C LYS A 134 -4.70 0.62 -12.52
N THR A 135 -3.91 1.25 -11.66
CA THR A 135 -2.44 1.09 -11.70
C THR A 135 -1.99 -0.36 -11.47
N GLU A 136 -2.59 -1.07 -10.51
CA GLU A 136 -2.23 -2.49 -10.28
C GLU A 136 -2.75 -3.40 -11.39
N THR A 137 -3.94 -3.09 -11.95
CA THR A 137 -4.47 -3.80 -13.10
C THR A 137 -3.58 -3.66 -14.33
N ILE A 138 -3.03 -2.46 -14.59
CA ILE A 138 -2.10 -2.22 -15.69
C ILE A 138 -0.78 -2.98 -15.49
N ARG A 139 -0.22 -2.98 -14.27
CA ARG A 139 0.97 -3.80 -13.97
C ARG A 139 0.73 -5.27 -14.20
N ARG A 140 -0.35 -5.81 -13.63
CA ARG A 140 -0.75 -7.21 -13.82
C ARG A 140 -0.96 -7.53 -15.30
N PHE A 141 -1.63 -6.66 -16.03
CA PHE A 141 -1.84 -6.81 -17.48
C PHE A 141 -0.53 -6.93 -18.24
N PHE A 142 0.45 -6.06 -17.97
CA PHE A 142 1.75 -6.09 -18.65
C PHE A 142 2.43 -7.46 -18.48
N TYR A 143 2.52 -7.95 -17.24
CA TYR A 143 3.17 -9.23 -16.97
C TYR A 143 2.38 -10.43 -17.48
N GLN A 144 1.06 -10.44 -17.29
CA GLN A 144 0.20 -11.50 -17.82
C GLN A 144 0.23 -11.56 -19.35
N PHE A 145 0.25 -10.41 -20.02
CA PHE A 145 0.38 -10.35 -21.47
C PHE A 145 1.68 -11.00 -21.96
N LEU A 146 2.80 -10.69 -21.30
CA LEU A 146 4.11 -11.26 -21.64
C LEU A 146 4.14 -12.76 -21.38
N LEU A 147 3.64 -13.23 -20.23
CA LEU A 147 3.57 -14.67 -19.92
C LEU A 147 2.68 -15.42 -20.91
N GLN A 148 1.56 -14.82 -21.33
CA GLN A 148 0.64 -15.42 -22.29
C GLN A 148 1.18 -15.48 -23.72
N ASN A 149 2.05 -14.52 -24.08
CA ASN A 149 2.68 -14.43 -25.40
C ASN A 149 4.18 -14.73 -25.31
N PHE A 150 4.59 -15.55 -24.35
CA PHE A 150 5.99 -15.72 -23.96
C PHE A 150 6.89 -16.17 -25.11
N GLU A 151 6.45 -17.17 -25.89
CA GLU A 151 7.16 -17.65 -27.08
C GLU A 151 7.36 -16.53 -28.12
N CYS A 152 6.30 -15.78 -28.42
CA CYS A 152 6.34 -14.65 -29.37
C CYS A 152 7.24 -13.53 -28.85
N ALA A 153 7.22 -13.26 -27.54
CA ALA A 153 8.09 -12.28 -26.90
C ALA A 153 9.57 -12.69 -26.95
N ALA A 154 9.89 -13.98 -26.72
CA ALA A 154 11.25 -14.49 -26.84
C ALA A 154 11.76 -14.43 -28.28
N ALA A 155 10.92 -14.77 -29.26
CA ALA A 155 11.27 -14.66 -30.69
C ALA A 155 11.45 -13.20 -31.13
N ALA A 156 10.62 -12.29 -30.63
CA ALA A 156 10.69 -10.85 -30.92
C ALA A 156 11.99 -10.17 -30.46
N MET A 157 12.75 -10.78 -29.54
CA MET A 157 14.05 -10.24 -29.09
C MET A 157 15.13 -10.25 -30.18
N THR A 158 14.96 -11.06 -31.23
CA THR A 158 15.91 -11.18 -32.34
C THR A 158 15.25 -11.15 -33.73
N ASN A 159 13.92 -11.19 -33.81
CA ASN A 159 13.18 -11.20 -35.07
C ASN A 159 12.21 -10.00 -35.15
N GLN A 160 12.44 -9.12 -36.12
CA GLN A 160 11.63 -7.91 -36.32
C GLN A 160 10.17 -8.20 -36.68
N GLU A 161 9.90 -9.22 -37.49
CA GLU A 161 8.54 -9.61 -37.86
C GLU A 161 7.75 -10.05 -36.60
N LYS A 162 8.41 -10.80 -35.72
CA LYS A 162 7.81 -11.22 -34.44
C LYS A 162 7.62 -10.07 -33.48
N LEU A 163 8.50 -9.07 -33.50
CA LEU A 163 8.32 -7.85 -32.72
C LEU A 163 7.11 -7.03 -33.20
N ASP A 164 6.92 -6.92 -34.51
CA ASP A 164 5.76 -6.22 -35.08
C ASP A 164 4.45 -6.99 -34.77
N GLU A 165 4.46 -8.32 -34.88
CA GLU A 165 3.34 -9.20 -34.47
C GLU A 165 2.99 -9.00 -32.98
N LEU A 166 4.00 -8.94 -32.11
CA LEU A 166 3.82 -8.71 -30.67
C LEU A 166 3.20 -7.34 -30.39
N ARG A 167 3.68 -6.28 -31.07
CA ARG A 167 3.16 -4.91 -30.91
C ARG A 167 1.71 -4.78 -31.35
N GLU A 168 1.30 -5.46 -32.42
CA GLU A 168 -0.11 -5.51 -32.81
C GLU A 168 -0.97 -6.18 -31.73
N LYS A 169 -0.51 -7.33 -31.21
CA LYS A 169 -1.18 -8.04 -30.11
C LYS A 169 -1.28 -7.17 -28.86
N GLN A 170 -0.20 -6.46 -28.51
CA GLN A 170 -0.13 -5.52 -27.39
C GLN A 170 -1.22 -4.44 -27.52
N GLN A 171 -1.25 -3.74 -28.66
CA GLN A 171 -2.20 -2.66 -28.89
C GLN A 171 -3.66 -3.14 -28.83
N LYS A 172 -3.95 -4.29 -29.44
CA LYS A 172 -5.29 -4.89 -29.42
C LYS A 172 -5.72 -5.31 -28.01
N ALA A 173 -4.84 -5.98 -27.27
CA ALA A 173 -5.11 -6.43 -25.91
C ALA A 173 -5.28 -5.24 -24.94
N PHE A 174 -4.47 -4.20 -25.09
CA PHE A 174 -4.55 -3.01 -24.24
C PHE A 174 -5.82 -2.21 -24.52
N SER A 175 -6.23 -2.07 -25.78
CA SER A 175 -7.51 -1.45 -26.14
C SER A 175 -8.70 -2.20 -25.52
N ALA A 176 -8.66 -3.55 -25.52
CA ALA A 176 -9.67 -4.37 -24.87
C ALA A 176 -9.68 -4.16 -23.34
N LEU A 177 -8.51 -4.14 -22.68
CA LEU A 177 -8.38 -3.86 -21.25
C LEU A 177 -9.00 -2.50 -20.88
N GLN A 178 -8.74 -1.47 -21.69
CA GLN A 178 -9.28 -0.13 -21.45
C GLN A 178 -10.81 -0.11 -21.45
N LEU A 179 -11.42 -0.81 -22.40
CA LEU A 179 -12.87 -0.91 -22.52
C LEU A 179 -13.50 -1.76 -21.39
N GLU A 180 -12.91 -2.91 -21.09
CA GLU A 180 -13.49 -3.89 -20.16
C GLU A 180 -13.28 -3.53 -18.68
N TYR A 181 -12.08 -3.06 -18.30
CA TYR A 181 -11.70 -2.88 -16.89
C TYR A 181 -11.50 -1.42 -16.48
N LEU A 182 -11.02 -0.57 -17.38
CA LEU A 182 -10.56 0.78 -17.02
C LEU A 182 -11.64 1.85 -17.27
N SER A 183 -12.70 1.53 -18.00
CA SER A 183 -13.86 2.39 -18.24
C SER A 183 -14.68 2.60 -16.95
N ASN A 184 -14.95 1.53 -16.21
CA ASN A 184 -15.66 1.54 -14.92
C ASN A 184 -14.87 0.83 -13.80
N PRO A 185 -13.74 1.42 -13.34
CA PRO A 185 -12.88 0.78 -12.34
C PRO A 185 -13.57 0.54 -10.99
N GLN A 186 -14.60 1.33 -10.66
CA GLN A 186 -15.32 1.20 -9.39
C GLN A 186 -16.19 -0.05 -9.38
N ASP A 187 -16.92 -0.30 -10.47
CA ASP A 187 -17.77 -1.49 -10.60
C ASP A 187 -16.91 -2.76 -10.67
N CYS A 188 -15.80 -2.72 -11.42
CA CYS A 188 -14.83 -3.82 -11.44
C CYS A 188 -14.24 -4.10 -10.05
N LEU A 189 -13.89 -3.06 -9.29
CA LEU A 189 -13.39 -3.18 -7.92
C LEU A 189 -14.47 -3.78 -6.99
N LEU A 190 -15.71 -3.30 -7.06
CA LEU A 190 -16.81 -3.84 -6.26
C LEU A 190 -17.10 -5.30 -6.59
N ASN A 191 -17.10 -5.66 -7.87
CA ASN A 191 -17.25 -7.04 -8.33
C ASN A 191 -16.12 -7.91 -7.77
N MET A 192 -14.87 -7.47 -7.87
CA MET A 192 -13.72 -8.17 -7.29
C MET A 192 -13.86 -8.39 -5.78
N LEU A 193 -14.28 -7.36 -5.03
CA LEU A 193 -14.46 -7.45 -3.58
C LEU A 193 -15.64 -8.36 -3.20
N SER A 194 -16.72 -8.37 -3.99
CA SER A 194 -17.87 -9.25 -3.78
C SER A 194 -17.55 -10.72 -4.01
N GLN A 195 -16.57 -11.01 -4.87
CA GLN A 195 -16.12 -12.35 -5.22
C GLN A 195 -15.06 -12.92 -4.27
N ASN A 196 -14.59 -12.16 -3.27
CA ASN A 196 -13.54 -12.59 -2.34
C ASN A 196 -13.90 -13.88 -1.53
N ASN A 197 -15.18 -14.26 -1.47
CA ASN A 197 -15.61 -15.51 -0.83
C ASN A 197 -15.64 -16.72 -1.77
N SER A 198 -15.37 -16.53 -3.07
CA SER A 198 -15.40 -17.59 -4.08
C SER A 198 -14.00 -18.17 -4.28
N TYR A 199 -13.85 -19.49 -4.12
CA TYR A 199 -12.59 -20.22 -4.34
C TYR A 199 -12.08 -20.17 -5.81
N HIS A 200 -12.86 -19.62 -6.73
CA HIS A 200 -12.51 -19.49 -8.14
C HIS A 200 -12.44 -18.01 -8.52
N VAL A 201 -11.27 -17.42 -8.34
CA VAL A 201 -11.05 -16.06 -8.82
C VAL A 201 -10.22 -16.12 -10.10
N PRO A 202 -10.69 -15.52 -11.21
CA PRO A 202 -9.97 -15.58 -12.47
C PRO A 202 -8.63 -14.86 -12.32
N ILE A 203 -7.55 -15.66 -12.34
CA ILE A 203 -6.17 -15.18 -12.28
C ILE A 203 -5.93 -14.18 -13.41
N TRP A 204 -6.38 -14.56 -14.61
CA TRP A 204 -6.20 -13.84 -15.85
C TRP A 204 -7.21 -12.71 -16.03
N LEU A 205 -6.71 -11.56 -16.48
CA LEU A 205 -7.56 -10.42 -16.85
C LEU A 205 -8.46 -10.72 -18.06
N SER A 206 -8.01 -11.55 -19.00
CA SER A 206 -8.84 -11.95 -20.14
C SER A 206 -9.22 -13.42 -20.02
N GLN A 207 -10.51 -13.73 -20.17
CA GLN A 207 -10.98 -15.12 -20.21
C GLN A 207 -10.30 -15.92 -21.34
N LYS A 208 -9.94 -15.26 -22.43
CA LYS A 208 -9.23 -15.86 -23.58
C LYS A 208 -7.82 -16.36 -23.23
N TRP A 209 -7.26 -15.92 -22.09
CA TRP A 209 -5.95 -16.35 -21.61
C TRP A 209 -6.08 -17.58 -20.70
N THR A 210 -7.19 -17.70 -19.95
CA THR A 210 -7.49 -18.86 -19.11
C THR A 210 -7.56 -20.17 -19.90
N ASP A 211 -8.16 -20.13 -21.09
CA ASP A 211 -8.36 -21.33 -21.92
C ASP A 211 -7.12 -21.73 -22.72
N LYS A 212 -6.09 -20.89 -22.76
CA LYS A 212 -4.86 -21.18 -23.49
C LYS A 212 -3.91 -21.97 -22.60
N THR A 213 -3.54 -23.16 -23.07
CA THR A 213 -2.39 -23.87 -22.53
C THR A 213 -1.15 -22.99 -22.72
N ILE A 214 -0.36 -22.85 -21.65
CA ILE A 214 0.94 -22.21 -21.70
C ILE A 214 1.74 -22.90 -22.82
N PRO A 215 2.35 -22.16 -23.76
CA PRO A 215 3.14 -22.78 -24.83
C PRO A 215 4.21 -23.68 -24.21
N LYS A 216 4.20 -24.97 -24.57
CA LYS A 216 5.15 -25.97 -24.04
C LYS A 216 6.39 -26.15 -24.92
N ASP A 217 6.27 -25.79 -26.20
CA ASP A 217 7.29 -26.10 -27.20
C ASP A 217 7.84 -24.79 -27.76
N ILE A 218 8.82 -24.22 -27.06
CA ILE A 218 9.59 -23.08 -27.57
C ILE A 218 10.56 -23.63 -28.62
N PRO A 219 10.60 -23.08 -29.86
CA PRO A 219 11.58 -23.49 -30.85
C PRO A 219 13.01 -23.38 -30.30
N GLU A 220 13.86 -24.37 -30.59
CA GLU A 220 15.24 -24.45 -30.07
C GLU A 220 16.05 -23.18 -30.38
N GLU A 221 15.78 -22.55 -31.52
CA GLU A 221 16.40 -21.28 -31.94
C GLU A 221 16.09 -20.08 -31.03
N PHE A 222 15.04 -20.14 -30.21
CA PHE A 222 14.65 -19.08 -29.28
C PHE A 222 14.84 -19.46 -27.80
N GLN A 223 15.40 -20.64 -27.50
CA GLN A 223 15.55 -21.13 -26.13
C GLN A 223 16.40 -20.19 -25.27
N GLU A 224 17.52 -19.69 -25.79
CA GLU A 224 18.40 -18.73 -25.07
C GLU A 224 17.66 -17.42 -24.75
N ASN A 225 16.89 -16.89 -25.73
CA ASN A 225 16.09 -15.68 -25.51
C ASN A 225 14.97 -15.92 -24.48
N ALA A 226 14.37 -17.11 -24.48
CA ALA A 226 13.35 -17.49 -23.50
C ALA A 226 13.93 -17.53 -22.09
N GLU A 227 15.07 -18.18 -21.88
CA GLU A 227 15.75 -18.22 -20.58
C GLU A 227 16.13 -16.81 -20.10
N LEU A 228 16.68 -15.97 -20.99
CA LEU A 228 17.00 -14.57 -20.69
C LEU A 228 15.74 -13.78 -20.31
N LEU A 229 14.64 -13.91 -21.06
CA LEU A 229 13.38 -13.22 -20.77
C LEU A 229 12.81 -13.65 -19.42
N LEU A 230 12.84 -14.96 -19.12
CA LEU A 230 12.42 -15.50 -17.82
C LEU A 230 13.22 -14.88 -16.67
N ASP A 231 14.54 -14.82 -16.78
CA ASP A 231 15.40 -14.22 -15.75
C ASP A 231 15.13 -12.72 -15.58
N ILE A 232 14.88 -12.00 -16.68
CA ILE A 232 14.49 -10.58 -16.63
C ILE A 232 13.15 -10.41 -15.93
N LEU A 233 12.14 -11.24 -16.26
CA LEU A 233 10.82 -11.19 -15.64
C LEU A 233 10.91 -11.50 -14.14
N ARG A 234 11.69 -12.51 -13.73
CA ARG A 234 11.97 -12.78 -12.32
C ARG A 234 12.54 -11.54 -11.64
N GLN A 235 13.59 -10.95 -12.19
CA GLN A 235 14.28 -9.81 -11.58
C GLN A 235 13.37 -8.59 -11.47
N LYS A 236 12.66 -8.24 -12.55
CA LYS A 236 11.83 -7.03 -12.61
C LYS A 236 10.52 -7.15 -11.83
N ARG A 237 10.01 -8.36 -11.65
CA ARG A 237 8.69 -8.60 -11.08
C ARG A 237 8.75 -9.26 -9.72
N LEU A 238 9.32 -10.47 -9.65
CA LEU A 238 9.37 -11.28 -8.43
C LEU A 238 10.34 -10.67 -7.41
N ASP A 239 11.58 -10.42 -7.81
CA ASP A 239 12.64 -9.94 -6.92
C ASP A 239 12.37 -8.50 -6.44
N VAL A 240 11.82 -7.64 -7.31
CA VAL A 240 11.38 -6.28 -6.94
C VAL A 240 10.27 -6.31 -5.89
N GLN A 241 9.26 -7.18 -6.04
CA GLN A 241 8.16 -7.29 -5.08
C GLN A 241 8.58 -7.92 -3.75
N TYR A 242 9.49 -8.90 -3.80
CA TYR A 242 10.13 -9.46 -2.61
C TYR A 242 10.89 -8.36 -1.84
N THR A 243 11.75 -7.63 -2.54
CA THR A 243 12.55 -6.55 -1.94
C THR A 243 11.67 -5.43 -1.40
N TYR A 244 10.62 -5.04 -2.12
CA TYR A 244 9.65 -4.03 -1.68
C TYR A 244 8.97 -4.45 -0.36
N SER A 245 8.44 -5.68 -0.31
CA SER A 245 7.72 -6.18 0.87
C SER A 245 8.66 -6.34 2.06
N LEU A 246 9.87 -6.86 1.85
CA LEU A 246 10.90 -6.99 2.89
C LEU A 246 11.31 -5.62 3.45
N LYS A 247 11.65 -4.65 2.59
CA LYS A 247 12.02 -3.29 3.02
C LYS A 247 10.89 -2.61 3.78
N LYS A 248 9.64 -2.82 3.37
CA LYS A 248 8.47 -2.28 4.07
C LYS A 248 8.27 -2.89 5.45
N LEU A 249 8.55 -4.19 5.62
CA LEU A 249 8.48 -4.90 6.89
C LEU A 249 9.63 -4.56 7.83
N GLU A 250 10.87 -4.49 7.31
CA GLU A 250 12.12 -4.52 8.09
C GLU A 250 13.04 -3.32 7.90
N GLY A 251 13.06 -2.72 6.69
CA GLY A 251 14.19 -1.91 6.19
C GLY A 251 14.53 -0.63 6.98
N ALA A 252 13.55 0.03 7.62
CA ALA A 252 13.81 1.32 8.28
C ALA A 252 14.03 1.22 9.81
N LYS A 253 14.65 2.25 10.39
CA LYS A 253 14.65 2.48 11.87
C LYS A 253 13.24 2.40 12.48
N LEU A 254 12.23 2.81 11.70
CA LEU A 254 10.80 2.73 12.01
C LEU A 254 10.09 1.79 11.02
N SER A 255 10.58 0.56 10.93
CA SER A 255 9.93 -0.50 10.14
C SER A 255 8.48 -0.73 10.60
N LEU A 256 7.64 -1.28 9.72
CA LEU A 256 6.23 -1.53 10.05
C LEU A 256 6.09 -2.44 11.28
N GLN A 257 6.92 -3.48 11.37
CA GLN A 257 6.97 -4.36 12.55
C GLN A 257 7.29 -3.60 13.84
N LYS A 258 8.32 -2.73 13.82
CA LYS A 258 8.69 -1.92 14.99
C LYS A 258 7.59 -0.96 15.39
N LYS A 259 6.92 -0.32 14.42
CA LYS A 259 5.78 0.58 14.68
C LYS A 259 4.65 -0.14 15.40
N VAL A 260 4.24 -1.32 14.90
CA VAL A 260 3.19 -2.13 15.53
C VAL A 260 3.61 -2.56 16.94
N HIS A 261 4.86 -2.99 17.13
CA HIS A 261 5.37 -3.38 18.43
C HIS A 261 5.36 -2.20 19.43
N ILE A 262 5.89 -1.04 19.04
CA ILE A 262 5.88 0.18 19.86
C ILE A 262 4.46 0.59 20.21
N LEU A 263 3.54 0.54 19.24
CA LEU A 263 2.13 0.90 19.45
C LEU A 263 1.47 -0.02 20.48
N LYS A 264 1.65 -1.34 20.36
CA LYS A 264 1.13 -2.33 21.33
C LYS A 264 1.76 -2.17 22.71
N ALA A 265 3.08 -2.01 22.77
CA ALA A 265 3.79 -1.78 24.04
C ALA A 265 3.31 -0.49 24.72
N SER A 266 3.15 0.59 23.96
CA SER A 266 2.62 1.86 24.46
C SER A 266 1.19 1.71 24.98
N PHE A 267 0.34 0.97 24.26
CA PHE A 267 -1.03 0.69 24.70
C PHE A 267 -1.06 -0.05 26.05
N VAL A 268 -0.30 -1.14 26.18
CA VAL A 268 -0.22 -1.92 27.43
C VAL A 268 0.34 -1.07 28.56
N PHE A 269 1.42 -0.34 28.32
CA PHE A 269 2.04 0.52 29.32
C PHE A 269 1.09 1.61 29.81
N LEU A 270 0.40 2.32 28.91
CA LEU A 270 -0.57 3.35 29.27
C LEU A 270 -1.77 2.76 30.02
N ALA A 271 -2.25 1.58 29.63
CA ALA A 271 -3.34 0.89 30.32
C ALA A 271 -2.94 0.50 31.76
N LEU A 272 -1.73 0.00 31.96
CA LEU A 272 -1.18 -0.31 33.29
C LEU A 272 -1.07 0.96 34.15
N LEU A 273 -0.55 2.06 33.59
CA LEU A 273 -0.51 3.36 34.28
C LEU A 273 -1.91 3.85 34.66
N LEU A 274 -2.87 3.75 33.74
CA LEU A 274 -4.26 4.15 33.98
C LEU A 274 -4.87 3.34 35.11
N MET A 275 -4.72 2.02 35.09
CA MET A 275 -5.20 1.14 36.18
C MET A 275 -4.55 1.50 37.52
N GLY A 276 -3.24 1.79 37.52
CA GLY A 276 -2.54 2.28 38.70
C GLY A 276 -3.13 3.58 39.23
N CYS A 277 -3.35 4.58 38.37
CA CYS A 277 -3.97 5.86 38.78
C CYS A 277 -5.40 5.67 39.31
N VAL A 278 -6.21 4.82 38.68
CA VAL A 278 -7.58 4.52 39.14
C VAL A 278 -7.56 3.81 40.50
N ALA A 279 -6.64 2.87 40.72
CA ALA A 279 -6.49 2.20 42.01
C ALA A 279 -6.09 3.17 43.13
N VAL A 280 -5.12 4.08 42.85
CA VAL A 280 -4.72 5.11 43.81
C VAL A 280 -5.86 6.09 44.07
N LEU A 281 -6.61 6.50 43.05
CA LEU A 281 -7.80 7.36 43.20
C LEU A 281 -8.84 6.70 44.10
N GLY A 282 -9.16 5.43 43.83
CA GLY A 282 -10.12 4.66 44.62
C GLY A 282 -9.69 4.54 46.08
N PHE A 283 -8.42 4.21 46.33
CA PHE A 283 -7.86 4.16 47.68
C PHE A 283 -7.92 5.51 48.39
N GLN A 284 -7.45 6.58 47.76
CA GLN A 284 -7.41 7.91 48.38
C GLN A 284 -8.80 8.52 48.59
N SER A 285 -9.77 8.20 47.73
CA SER A 285 -11.15 8.69 47.88
C SER A 285 -11.82 8.27 49.19
N ALA A 286 -11.32 7.22 49.86
CA ALA A 286 -11.79 6.81 51.18
C ALA A 286 -11.24 7.67 52.33
N PHE A 287 -10.16 8.43 52.13
CA PHE A 287 -9.41 9.09 53.20
C PHE A 287 -9.20 10.60 52.99
N PHE A 288 -9.29 11.10 51.75
CA PHE A 288 -8.92 12.48 51.40
C PHE A 288 -10.10 13.29 50.85
N ASN A 289 -9.97 14.61 50.88
CA ASN A 289 -10.97 15.50 50.31
C ASN A 289 -10.92 15.45 48.77
N PRO A 290 -12.06 15.66 48.07
CA PRO A 290 -12.11 15.64 46.61
C PRO A 290 -11.13 16.59 45.91
N ALA A 291 -10.82 17.73 46.55
CA ALA A 291 -9.87 18.70 46.02
C ALA A 291 -8.44 18.12 45.90
N ASP A 292 -8.04 17.27 46.84
CA ASP A 292 -6.71 16.63 46.85
C ASP A 292 -6.58 15.56 45.76
N LEU A 293 -7.71 15.07 45.23
CA LEU A 293 -7.78 14.04 44.18
C LEU A 293 -7.70 14.61 42.75
N MET A 294 -7.70 15.94 42.60
CA MET A 294 -7.69 16.61 41.29
C MET A 294 -6.50 16.19 40.40
N PRO A 295 -5.25 16.11 40.91
CA PRO A 295 -4.10 15.73 40.07
C PRO A 295 -4.20 14.31 39.52
N ILE A 296 -4.74 13.37 40.31
CA ILE A 296 -4.90 11.98 39.88
C ILE A 296 -6.01 11.88 38.83
N SER A 297 -7.11 12.61 39.04
CA SER A 297 -8.21 12.70 38.07
C SER A 297 -7.73 13.27 36.73
N PHE A 298 -6.88 14.30 36.77
CA PHE A 298 -6.23 14.86 35.58
C PHE A 298 -5.36 13.81 34.87
N CYS A 299 -4.50 13.09 35.59
CA CYS A 299 -3.68 12.01 35.02
C CYS A 299 -4.53 10.92 34.36
N ILE A 300 -5.63 10.51 35.01
CA ILE A 300 -6.60 9.54 34.45
C ILE A 300 -7.19 10.07 33.14
N GLY A 301 -7.62 11.33 33.10
CA GLY A 301 -8.15 11.98 31.90
C GLY A 301 -7.15 12.02 30.74
N VAL A 302 -5.89 12.40 31.03
CA VAL A 302 -4.80 12.43 30.03
C VAL A 302 -4.48 11.04 29.51
N LEU A 303 -4.30 10.05 30.40
CA LEU A 303 -3.98 8.68 30.01
C LEU A 303 -5.11 8.05 29.19
N SER A 304 -6.37 8.24 29.60
CA SER A 304 -7.53 7.76 28.85
C SER A 304 -7.59 8.37 27.45
N THR A 305 -7.34 9.68 27.35
CA THR A 305 -7.29 10.39 26.06
C THR A 305 -6.18 9.86 25.16
N LEU A 306 -4.99 9.59 25.70
CA LEU A 306 -3.87 9.02 24.94
C LEU A 306 -4.20 7.62 24.42
N ILE A 307 -4.81 6.77 25.26
CA ILE A 307 -5.22 5.41 24.88
C ILE A 307 -6.24 5.45 23.73
N VAL A 308 -7.29 6.27 23.85
CA VAL A 308 -8.30 6.42 22.79
C VAL A 308 -7.67 6.95 21.50
N THR A 309 -6.80 7.95 21.60
CA THR A 309 -6.10 8.53 20.45
C THR A 309 -5.21 7.50 19.74
N LEU A 310 -4.46 6.68 20.51
CA LEU A 310 -3.64 5.62 19.94
C LEU A 310 -4.48 4.53 19.27
N GLN A 311 -5.64 4.16 19.83
CA GLN A 311 -6.56 3.22 19.19
C GLN A 311 -7.15 3.79 17.90
N MET A 312 -7.54 5.07 17.89
CA MET A 312 -8.02 5.74 16.68
C MET A 312 -6.93 5.81 15.61
N TYR A 313 -5.69 6.08 16.03
CA TYR A 313 -4.54 6.09 15.13
C TYR A 313 -4.23 4.70 14.57
N GLU A 314 -4.27 3.67 15.41
CA GLU A 314 -4.12 2.26 15.02
C GLU A 314 -5.16 1.87 13.98
N ARG A 315 -6.45 2.06 14.28
CA ARG A 315 -7.56 1.72 13.38
C ARG A 315 -7.53 2.51 12.08
N GLY A 316 -7.19 3.80 12.17
CA GLY A 316 -7.08 4.69 11.02
C GLY A 316 -5.90 4.34 10.11
N CYS A 317 -4.79 3.84 10.67
CA CYS A 317 -3.63 3.42 9.87
C CYS A 317 -3.63 1.93 9.52
N ASN A 318 -4.42 1.13 10.24
CA ASN A 318 -4.52 -0.33 10.17
C ASN A 318 -3.15 -1.04 10.12
N MET A 319 -2.22 -0.61 10.99
CA MET A 319 -0.82 -1.01 10.89
C MET A 319 -0.62 -2.51 11.15
N GLU A 320 -1.41 -3.10 12.03
CA GLU A 320 -1.32 -4.53 12.33
C GLU A 320 -1.74 -5.38 11.13
N SER A 321 -2.92 -5.11 10.55
CA SER A 321 -3.37 -5.83 9.35
C SER A 321 -2.43 -5.64 8.17
N GLU A 322 -1.87 -4.43 7.98
CA GLU A 322 -0.86 -4.17 6.94
C GLU A 322 0.41 -5.01 7.18
N LYS A 323 0.84 -5.15 8.44
CA LYS A 323 2.01 -5.96 8.82
C LYS A 323 1.75 -7.43 8.54
N ASP A 324 0.57 -7.95 8.91
CA ASP A 324 0.20 -9.34 8.65
C ASP A 324 0.08 -9.63 7.15
N ARG A 325 -0.58 -8.74 6.37
CA ARG A 325 -0.67 -8.87 4.91
C ARG A 325 0.71 -8.92 4.26
N MET A 326 1.59 -7.98 4.61
CA MET A 326 2.93 -7.92 4.03
C MET A 326 3.78 -9.12 4.45
N SER A 327 3.64 -9.63 5.69
CA SER A 327 4.35 -10.82 6.17
C SER A 327 3.93 -12.08 5.41
N TRP A 328 2.62 -12.27 5.22
CA TRP A 328 2.08 -13.37 4.42
C TRP A 328 2.56 -13.29 2.97
N PHE A 329 2.47 -12.10 2.36
CA PHE A 329 2.89 -11.89 0.98
C PHE A 329 4.38 -12.18 0.84
N ASN A 330 5.24 -11.55 1.67
CA ASN A 330 6.69 -11.75 1.61
C ASN A 330 7.09 -13.23 1.74
N SER A 331 6.51 -13.96 2.71
CA SER A 331 6.78 -15.40 2.89
C SER A 331 6.35 -16.23 1.67
N SER A 332 5.24 -15.86 1.03
CA SER A 332 4.74 -16.54 -0.17
C SER A 332 5.62 -16.26 -1.39
N VAL A 333 6.06 -15.00 -1.57
CA VAL A 333 7.00 -14.61 -2.63
C VAL A 333 8.36 -15.30 -2.44
N ASP A 334 8.86 -15.38 -1.21
CA ASP A 334 10.15 -16.03 -0.89
C ASP A 334 10.15 -17.51 -1.28
N ARG A 335 9.03 -18.21 -1.02
CA ARG A 335 8.84 -19.60 -1.42
C ARG A 335 8.88 -19.77 -2.94
N LEU A 336 8.16 -18.92 -3.69
CA LEU A 336 8.15 -18.95 -5.15
C LEU A 336 9.54 -18.64 -5.73
N ARG A 337 10.20 -17.63 -5.18
CA ARG A 337 11.55 -17.23 -5.55
C ARG A 337 12.56 -18.35 -5.33
N SER A 338 12.50 -19.02 -4.18
CA SER A 338 13.37 -20.16 -3.87
C SER A 338 13.14 -21.32 -4.85
N ARG A 339 11.88 -21.64 -5.16
CA ARG A 339 11.54 -22.65 -6.18
C ARG A 339 12.09 -22.28 -7.56
N TYR A 340 11.94 -21.01 -7.94
CA TYR A 340 12.41 -20.52 -9.24
C TYR A 340 13.93 -20.65 -9.38
N ILE A 341 14.68 -20.31 -8.32
CA ILE A 341 16.15 -20.38 -8.33
C ILE A 341 16.64 -21.84 -8.37
N ASN A 342 15.91 -22.76 -7.74
CA ASN A 342 16.32 -24.16 -7.60
C ASN A 342 15.89 -25.05 -8.77
N THR A 343 15.05 -24.57 -9.70
CA THR A 343 14.65 -25.33 -10.88
C THR A 343 15.41 -24.89 -12.12
N GLU A 344 15.86 -25.86 -12.90
CA GLU A 344 16.44 -25.65 -14.23
C GLU A 344 15.38 -25.74 -15.33
N ASN A 345 14.17 -26.24 -15.02
CA ASN A 345 13.13 -26.45 -15.99
C ASN A 345 12.41 -25.14 -16.38
N THR A 346 12.51 -24.75 -17.66
CA THR A 346 11.87 -23.56 -18.24
C THR A 346 10.35 -23.54 -18.03
N ASP A 347 9.67 -24.66 -18.20
CA ASP A 347 8.21 -24.76 -18.00
C ASP A 347 7.85 -24.53 -16.53
N GLU A 348 8.67 -25.06 -15.61
CA GLU A 348 8.47 -24.84 -14.18
C GLU A 348 8.70 -23.37 -13.81
N LYS A 349 9.76 -22.74 -14.33
CA LYS A 349 10.02 -21.30 -14.13
C LYS A 349 8.85 -20.45 -14.62
N LEU A 350 8.31 -20.75 -15.80
CA LEU A 350 7.15 -20.06 -16.36
C LEU A 350 5.89 -20.29 -15.51
N GLY A 351 5.65 -21.52 -15.08
CA GLY A 351 4.57 -21.87 -14.15
C GLY A 351 4.65 -21.12 -12.82
N ILE A 352 5.86 -20.96 -12.28
CA ILE A 352 6.09 -20.19 -11.04
C ILE A 352 5.76 -18.70 -11.23
N LEU A 353 6.08 -18.10 -12.38
CA LEU A 353 5.71 -16.70 -12.65
C LEU A 353 4.19 -16.52 -12.79
N ILE A 354 3.49 -17.54 -13.30
CA ILE A 354 2.02 -17.53 -13.37
C ILE A 354 1.41 -17.67 -11.97
N GLU A 355 1.91 -18.60 -11.16
CA GLU A 355 1.54 -18.74 -9.73
C GLU A 355 1.83 -17.43 -8.96
N PHE A 356 2.90 -16.72 -9.32
CA PHE A 356 3.19 -15.41 -8.75
C PHE A 356 2.16 -14.34 -9.13
N GLU A 357 1.70 -14.26 -10.38
CA GLU A 357 0.66 -13.30 -10.75
C GLU A 357 -0.70 -13.61 -10.09
N GLU A 358 -0.99 -14.88 -9.78
CA GLU A 358 -2.10 -15.24 -8.90
C GLU A 358 -1.91 -14.69 -7.48
N LEU A 359 -0.73 -14.90 -6.89
CA LEU A 359 -0.41 -14.38 -5.57
C LEU A 359 -0.50 -12.84 -5.51
N VAL A 360 -0.03 -12.13 -6.54
CA VAL A 360 -0.17 -10.66 -6.64
C VAL A 360 -1.63 -10.25 -6.69
N TYR A 361 -2.45 -10.99 -7.44
CA TYR A 361 -3.88 -10.72 -7.46
C TYR A 361 -4.53 -10.93 -6.09
N GLN A 362 -4.20 -12.01 -5.39
CA GLN A 362 -4.67 -12.25 -4.02
C GLN A 362 -4.22 -11.14 -3.06
N GLU A 363 -2.96 -10.69 -3.15
CA GLU A 363 -2.46 -9.54 -2.38
C GLU A 363 -3.26 -8.28 -2.66
N MET A 364 -3.57 -8.02 -3.93
CA MET A 364 -4.39 -6.88 -4.36
C MET A 364 -5.80 -6.95 -3.76
N VAL A 365 -6.46 -8.11 -3.80
CA VAL A 365 -7.78 -8.33 -3.17
C VAL A 365 -7.72 -8.08 -1.66
N HIS A 366 -6.70 -8.62 -0.98
CA HIS A 366 -6.47 -8.37 0.43
C HIS A 366 -6.27 -6.87 0.69
N PHE A 367 -5.39 -6.19 -0.07
CA PHE A 367 -5.15 -4.76 0.04
C PHE A 367 -6.44 -3.95 -0.03
N PHE A 368 -7.27 -4.16 -1.06
CA PHE A 368 -8.51 -3.42 -1.22
C PHE A 368 -9.54 -3.76 -0.13
N THR A 369 -9.63 -5.02 0.29
CA THR A 369 -10.51 -5.44 1.39
C THR A 369 -10.13 -4.74 2.70
N TYR A 370 -8.83 -4.63 2.99
CA TYR A 370 -8.37 -3.95 4.19
C TYR A 370 -8.59 -2.45 4.10
N GLU A 371 -8.21 -1.81 2.98
CA GLU A 371 -8.34 -0.37 2.79
C GLU A 371 -9.81 0.07 2.79
N ASP A 372 -10.74 -0.73 2.26
CA ASP A 372 -12.17 -0.42 2.31
C ASP A 372 -12.69 -0.29 3.76
N ARG A 373 -12.20 -1.13 4.67
CA ARG A 373 -12.54 -1.10 6.11
C ARG A 373 -11.91 0.07 6.87
N ILE A 374 -10.89 0.72 6.34
CA ILE A 374 -10.24 1.86 7.03
C ILE A 374 -11.15 3.08 6.97
N ILE A 375 -11.65 3.50 8.13
CA ILE A 375 -12.36 4.77 8.28
C ILE A 375 -11.78 5.49 9.50
N PHE A 376 -11.32 6.73 9.34
CA PHE A 376 -10.92 7.56 10.49
C PHE A 376 -12.17 8.16 11.12
N ILE A 377 -12.87 7.35 11.90
CA ILE A 377 -14.03 7.79 12.66
C ILE A 377 -13.57 8.18 14.06
N ALA A 378 -13.66 9.47 14.36
CA ALA A 378 -13.69 9.98 15.72
C ALA A 378 -15.18 10.08 16.11
N ILE A 379 -15.73 9.02 16.73
CA ILE A 379 -17.03 9.11 17.41
C ILE A 379 -16.75 9.24 18.90
#